data_AF-A0A8H4UVZ1-F1
#
_entry.id   AF-A0A8H4UVZ1-F1
#
_cell.length_a   1.000
_cell.length_b   1.000
_cell.length_c   1.000
_cell.angle_alpha   90.00
_cell.angle_beta   90.00
_cell.angle_gamma   90.00
#
_symmetry.space_group_name_H-M   'P 1'
#
loop_
_entity.id
_entity.type
_entity.pdbx_description
1 polymer ?
#
loop_
_entity_poly.entity_id
_entity_poly.type
_entity_poly.pdbx_seq_one_letter_code
_entity_poly.pdbx_strand_id
1 'polypeptide(L)'
;LNKKYKYIIYKLSDNYKEIVVEEASDDKEWDSFREKLINATSKSRTGAVGKGPRYAVYDFEYSLASGDGIRNKLTFIAWSPDDAGIQPKMIYASSKEALKRTLTGLATELQANDSDDIEYDSILKTVSKGLAG
;
A
#
# COMPACT_ATOMS: atom_id res chain seq x y z
N LEU A 1 18.07 -6.14 12.22
CA LEU A 1 17.88 -6.55 10.81
C LEU A 1 17.86 -5.27 9.98
N ASN A 2 18.78 -5.13 9.01
CA ASN A 2 18.85 -3.98 8.12
C ASN A 2 17.53 -3.84 7.34
N LYS A 3 16.82 -2.72 7.54
CA LYS A 3 15.65 -2.36 6.73
C LYS A 3 16.15 -2.05 5.32
N LYS A 4 16.12 -3.06 4.44
CA LYS A 4 16.65 -2.96 3.07
C LYS A 4 15.72 -2.18 2.14
N TYR A 5 14.42 -2.13 2.45
CA TYR A 5 13.41 -1.47 1.64
C TYR A 5 12.52 -0.61 2.53
N LYS A 6 12.14 0.56 2.04
CA LYS A 6 11.20 1.49 2.65
C LYS A 6 9.76 1.10 2.32
N TYR A 7 9.55 0.63 1.09
CA TYR A 7 8.27 0.08 0.66
C TYR A 7 8.41 -1.07 -0.32
N ILE A 8 7.36 -1.88 -0.39
CA ILE A 8 7.18 -2.94 -1.38
C ILE A 8 5.76 -2.82 -1.93
N ILE A 9 5.64 -2.73 -3.25
CA ILE A 9 4.37 -2.75 -3.97
C ILE A 9 4.17 -4.15 -4.56
N TYR A 10 2.98 -4.69 -4.34
CA TYR A 10 2.54 -5.98 -4.84
C TYR A 10 1.36 -5.81 -5.79
N LYS A 11 1.31 -6.66 -6.80
CA LYS A 11 0.18 -6.78 -7.72
C LYS A 11 -0.26 -8.23 -7.86
N LEU A 12 -1.48 -8.42 -8.32
CA LEU A 12 -1.86 -9.70 -8.90
C LEU A 12 -1.16 -9.91 -10.24
N SER A 13 -0.72 -11.14 -10.49
CA SER A 13 -0.25 -11.60 -11.78
C SER A 13 -1.32 -11.39 -12.87
N ASP A 14 -0.91 -11.37 -14.13
CA ASP A 14 -1.83 -11.15 -15.27
C ASP A 14 -2.94 -12.21 -15.37
N ASN A 15 -2.70 -13.39 -14.80
CA ASN A 15 -3.68 -14.47 -14.71
C ASN A 15 -4.60 -14.38 -13.46
N TYR A 16 -4.38 -13.39 -12.58
CA TYR A 16 -5.08 -13.14 -11.31
C TYR A 16 -5.02 -14.31 -10.32
N LYS A 17 -3.99 -15.15 -10.39
CA LYS A 17 -3.86 -16.33 -9.52
C LYS A 17 -2.84 -16.17 -8.39
N GLU A 18 -1.88 -15.28 -8.58
CA GLU A 18 -0.73 -15.16 -7.68
C GLU A 18 -0.48 -13.68 -7.37
N ILE A 19 0.03 -13.42 -6.19
CA ILE A 19 0.47 -12.08 -5.79
C ILE A 19 1.97 -12.02 -5.99
N VAL A 20 2.42 -11.08 -6.80
CA VAL A 20 3.81 -10.88 -7.17
C VAL A 20 4.28 -9.51 -6.71
N VAL A 21 5.58 -9.39 -6.42
CA VAL A 21 6.21 -8.09 -6.18
C VAL A 21 6.24 -7.34 -7.51
N GLU A 22 5.61 -6.16 -7.53
CA GLU A 22 5.74 -5.23 -8.64
C GLU A 22 6.99 -4.38 -8.45
N GLU A 23 7.24 -3.90 -7.23
CA GLU A 23 8.38 -3.07 -6.93
C GLU A 23 8.81 -3.22 -5.46
N ALA A 24 10.12 -3.16 -5.20
CA ALA A 24 10.68 -3.02 -3.86
C ALA A 24 11.74 -1.91 -3.91
N SER A 25 11.58 -0.89 -3.07
CA SER A 25 12.42 0.31 -3.10
C SER A 25 12.76 0.78 -1.69
N ASP A 26 13.94 1.35 -1.52
CA ASP A 26 14.42 2.03 -0.32
C ASP A 26 14.17 3.54 -0.33
N ASP A 27 13.52 4.02 -1.39
CA ASP A 27 13.12 5.42 -1.56
C ASP A 27 12.21 5.89 -0.42
N LYS A 28 12.57 7.03 0.16
CA LYS A 28 11.87 7.66 1.29
C LYS A 28 10.87 8.71 0.83
N GLU A 29 10.89 9.11 -0.43
CA GLU A 29 9.96 10.09 -0.98
C GLU A 29 8.55 9.49 -1.05
N TRP A 30 7.64 10.06 -0.27
CA TRP A 30 6.25 9.62 -0.21
C TRP A 30 5.55 9.82 -1.55
N ASP A 31 5.79 10.95 -2.22
CA ASP A 31 5.15 11.28 -3.49
C ASP A 31 5.54 10.29 -4.59
N SER A 32 6.81 9.90 -4.67
CA SER A 32 7.29 8.86 -5.59
C SER A 32 6.57 7.52 -5.39
N PHE A 33 6.33 7.13 -4.14
CA PHE A 33 5.53 5.94 -3.81
C PHE A 33 4.05 6.13 -4.18
N ARG A 34 3.46 7.27 -3.82
CA ARG A 34 2.06 7.61 -4.06
C ARG A 34 1.74 7.64 -5.56
N GLU A 35 2.58 8.27 -6.36
CA GLU A 35 2.43 8.35 -7.82
C GLU A 35 2.41 6.97 -8.46
N LYS A 36 3.24 6.02 -7.97
CA LYS A 36 3.24 4.64 -8.48
C LYS A 36 1.91 3.94 -8.26
N LEU A 37 1.27 4.15 -7.11
CA LEU A 37 -0.06 3.61 -6.84
C LEU A 37 -1.14 4.27 -7.72
N ILE A 38 -1.13 5.61 -7.82
CA ILE A 38 -2.14 6.36 -8.59
C ILE A 38 -2.05 6.06 -10.09
N ASN A 39 -0.83 5.96 -10.61
CA ASN A 39 -0.55 5.67 -12.01
C ASN A 39 -0.53 4.17 -12.32
N ALA A 40 -0.73 3.30 -11.31
CA ALA A 40 -0.80 1.87 -11.52
C ALA A 40 -1.96 1.52 -12.46
N THR A 41 -1.63 0.78 -13.51
CA THR A 41 -2.61 0.24 -14.45
C THR A 41 -2.59 -1.28 -14.41
N SER A 42 -3.72 -1.88 -14.74
CA SER A 42 -3.84 -3.32 -14.91
C SER A 42 -4.62 -3.64 -16.16
N LYS A 43 -4.18 -4.69 -16.85
CA LYS A 43 -4.88 -5.24 -18.00
C LYS A 43 -5.90 -6.25 -17.51
N SER A 44 -7.17 -6.00 -17.82
CA SER A 44 -8.26 -6.94 -17.54
C SER A 44 -8.21 -8.15 -18.48
N ARG A 45 -9.00 -9.18 -18.18
CA ARG A 45 -9.12 -10.39 -19.02
C ARG A 45 -9.59 -10.11 -20.45
N THR A 46 -10.32 -9.02 -20.68
CA THR A 46 -10.78 -8.59 -22.01
C THR A 46 -9.71 -7.80 -22.77
N GLY A 47 -8.56 -7.56 -22.14
CA GLY A 47 -7.46 -6.79 -22.71
C GLY A 47 -7.57 -5.27 -22.49
N ALA A 48 -8.66 -4.79 -21.89
CA ALA A 48 -8.81 -3.38 -21.54
C ALA A 48 -7.82 -3.01 -20.42
N VAL A 49 -7.09 -1.91 -20.63
CA VAL A 49 -6.18 -1.32 -19.64
C VAL A 49 -6.97 -0.28 -18.86
N GLY A 50 -6.98 -0.41 -17.55
CA GLY A 50 -7.60 0.56 -16.64
C GLY A 50 -6.79 0.73 -15.38
N LYS A 51 -7.34 1.48 -14.42
CA LYS A 51 -6.74 1.62 -13.10
C LYS A 51 -6.58 0.24 -12.45
N GLY A 52 -5.37 -0.01 -11.94
CA GLY A 52 -4.99 -1.28 -11.35
C GLY A 52 -4.90 -1.16 -9.84
N PRO A 53 -5.72 -1.90 -9.07
CA PRO A 53 -5.51 -2.01 -7.63
C PRO A 53 -4.10 -2.54 -7.33
N ARG A 54 -3.54 -2.18 -6.18
CA ARG A 54 -2.23 -2.63 -5.69
C ARG A 54 -2.27 -2.84 -4.19
N TYR A 55 -1.40 -3.70 -3.70
CA TYR A 55 -1.09 -3.70 -2.28
C TYR A 55 0.27 -3.08 -2.08
N ALA A 56 0.46 -2.39 -0.97
CA ALA A 56 1.76 -1.92 -0.58
C ALA A 56 2.00 -2.22 0.89
N VAL A 57 3.26 -2.47 1.22
CA VAL A 57 3.75 -2.44 2.58
C VAL A 57 4.72 -1.29 2.65
N TYR A 58 4.44 -0.34 3.54
CA TYR A 58 5.28 0.83 3.75
C TYR A 58 5.71 0.88 5.22
N ASP A 59 7.00 1.09 5.45
CA ASP A 59 7.56 1.25 6.78
C ASP A 59 7.53 2.72 7.19
N PHE A 60 6.48 3.10 7.90
CA PHE A 60 6.29 4.47 8.35
C PHE A 60 7.14 4.77 9.57
N GLU A 61 7.95 5.81 9.43
CA GLU A 61 8.75 6.36 10.51
C GLU A 61 8.14 7.71 10.88
N TYR A 62 7.80 7.90 12.15
CA TYR A 62 7.25 9.15 12.65
C TYR A 62 7.75 9.45 14.05
N SER A 63 7.89 10.74 14.35
CA SER A 63 8.26 11.21 15.68
C SER A 63 7.01 11.34 16.57
N LEU A 64 7.15 10.99 17.85
CA LEU A 64 6.08 11.22 18.81
C LEU A 64 6.07 12.69 19.24
N ALA A 65 4.88 13.31 19.28
CA ALA A 65 4.70 14.70 19.73
C ALA A 65 5.26 14.92 21.16
N SER A 66 5.24 13.88 22.00
CA SER A 66 5.75 13.90 23.37
C SER A 66 7.28 14.01 23.47
N GLY A 67 8.03 13.92 22.36
CA GLY A 67 9.49 13.91 22.36
C GLY A 67 10.12 12.56 22.72
N ASP A 68 9.33 11.51 22.96
CA ASP A 68 9.74 10.14 23.32
C ASP A 68 10.38 9.33 22.17
N GLY A 69 10.96 10.03 21.19
CA GLY A 69 11.72 9.44 20.08
C GLY A 69 10.89 9.03 18.87
N ILE A 70 11.58 8.33 17.96
CA ILE A 70 11.07 7.93 16.65
C ILE A 70 10.42 6.53 16.75
N ARG A 71 9.22 6.40 16.18
CA ARG A 71 8.50 5.12 16.08
C ARG A 71 8.44 4.67 14.64
N ASN A 72 8.47 3.35 14.47
CA ASN A 72 8.40 2.67 13.19
C ASN A 72 7.17 1.78 13.18
N LYS A 73 6.35 1.84 12.13
CA LYS A 73 5.20 0.97 11.95
C LYS A 73 5.13 0.46 10.52
N LEU A 74 5.20 -0.85 10.38
CA LEU A 74 4.87 -1.52 9.11
C LEU A 74 3.38 -1.38 8.86
N THR A 75 3.05 -0.67 7.79
CA THR A 75 1.68 -0.36 7.40
C THR A 75 1.37 -1.05 6.09
N PHE A 76 0.30 -1.83 6.08
CA PHE A 76 -0.24 -2.43 4.88
C PHE A 76 -1.27 -1.48 4.28
N ILE A 77 -1.11 -1.15 3.00
CA ILE A 77 -1.99 -0.26 2.24
C ILE A 77 -2.63 -1.09 1.12
N ALA A 78 -3.94 -1.24 1.15
CA ALA A 78 -4.71 -1.79 0.04
C ALA A 78 -5.24 -0.64 -0.82
N TRP A 79 -4.57 -0.39 -1.95
CA TRP A 79 -4.98 0.61 -2.93
C TRP A 79 -5.96 -0.02 -3.92
N SER A 80 -7.19 0.49 -3.95
CA SER A 80 -8.26 0.01 -4.82
C SER A 80 -9.07 1.20 -5.37
N PRO A 81 -8.59 1.88 -6.41
CA PRO A 81 -9.22 3.08 -6.92
C PRO A 81 -10.68 2.81 -7.33
N ASP A 82 -11.58 3.77 -7.09
CA ASP A 82 -13.00 3.55 -7.37
C ASP A 82 -13.33 3.36 -8.85
N ASP A 83 -12.52 3.96 -9.72
CA ASP A 83 -12.59 3.80 -11.17
C ASP A 83 -11.97 2.48 -11.68
N ALA A 84 -11.43 1.63 -10.80
CA ALA A 84 -10.99 0.30 -11.19
C ALA A 84 -12.17 -0.61 -11.52
N GLY A 85 -11.96 -1.51 -12.49
CA GLY A 85 -12.98 -2.50 -12.86
C GLY A 85 -13.47 -3.31 -11.65
N ILE A 86 -14.75 -3.65 -11.63
CA ILE A 86 -15.38 -4.41 -10.53
C ILE A 86 -14.68 -5.75 -10.29
N GLN A 87 -14.34 -6.45 -11.38
CA GLN A 87 -13.68 -7.75 -11.30
C GLN A 87 -12.31 -7.69 -10.58
N PRO A 88 -11.34 -6.84 -10.99
CA PRO A 88 -10.08 -6.73 -10.25
C PRO A 88 -10.30 -6.27 -8.81
N LYS A 89 -11.19 -5.31 -8.52
CA LYS A 89 -11.50 -4.90 -7.14
C LYS A 89 -11.93 -6.10 -6.28
N MET A 90 -12.80 -6.95 -6.79
CA MET A 90 -13.28 -8.14 -6.09
C MET A 90 -12.17 -9.18 -5.82
N ILE A 91 -11.31 -9.44 -6.82
CA ILE A 91 -10.21 -10.41 -6.65
C ILE A 91 -9.19 -9.85 -5.66
N TYR A 92 -8.83 -8.57 -5.76
CA TYR A 92 -7.93 -7.94 -4.79
C TYR A 92 -8.54 -7.96 -3.37
N ALA A 93 -9.82 -7.63 -3.20
CA ALA A 93 -10.46 -7.73 -1.88
C ALA A 93 -10.38 -9.15 -1.30
N SER A 94 -10.54 -10.18 -2.15
CA SER A 94 -10.50 -11.60 -1.75
C SER A 94 -9.08 -12.10 -1.45
N SER A 95 -8.08 -11.62 -2.17
CA SER A 95 -6.67 -12.02 -2.02
C SER A 95 -5.91 -11.25 -0.93
N LYS A 96 -6.46 -10.12 -0.46
CA LYS A 96 -5.87 -9.26 0.57
C LYS A 96 -5.45 -10.02 1.83
N GLU A 97 -6.37 -10.83 2.39
CA GLU A 97 -6.13 -11.56 3.63
C GLU A 97 -5.05 -12.64 3.47
N ALA A 98 -4.94 -13.25 2.29
CA ALA A 98 -3.89 -14.22 2.00
C ALA A 98 -2.51 -13.54 2.04
N LEU A 99 -2.36 -12.38 1.40
CA LEU A 99 -1.10 -11.62 1.44
C LEU A 99 -0.75 -11.19 2.87
N LYS A 100 -1.70 -10.59 3.59
CA LYS A 100 -1.49 -10.12 4.96
C LYS A 100 -1.00 -11.23 5.89
N ARG A 101 -1.53 -12.45 5.76
CA ARG A 101 -1.08 -13.59 6.58
C ARG A 101 0.37 -13.99 6.33
N THR A 102 0.92 -13.70 5.15
CA THR A 102 2.34 -13.95 4.86
C THR A 102 3.26 -12.86 5.40
N LEU A 103 2.71 -11.67 5.66
CA LEU A 103 3.44 -10.50 6.16
C LEU A 103 3.41 -10.48 7.68
N THR A 104 4.53 -10.82 8.32
CA THR A 104 4.66 -10.79 9.78
C THR A 104 5.01 -9.37 10.26
N GLY A 105 4.44 -8.96 11.39
CA GLY A 105 4.77 -7.68 12.02
C GLY A 105 4.04 -6.45 11.45
N LEU A 106 2.99 -6.63 10.64
CA LEU A 106 2.10 -5.55 10.26
C LEU A 106 1.47 -4.91 11.50
N ALA A 107 1.71 -3.61 11.69
CA ALA A 107 1.20 -2.85 12.83
C ALA A 107 -0.12 -2.15 12.51
N THR A 108 -0.36 -1.82 11.24
CA THR A 108 -1.54 -1.09 10.79
C THR A 108 -1.94 -1.55 9.39
N GLU A 109 -3.24 -1.57 9.14
CA GLU A 109 -3.83 -1.81 7.83
C GLU A 109 -4.63 -0.57 7.45
N LEU A 110 -4.54 -0.19 6.19
CA LEU A 110 -5.30 0.90 5.59
C LEU A 110 -5.85 0.46 4.25
N GLN A 111 -7.09 0.85 3.97
CA GLN A 111 -7.70 0.73 2.65
C GLN A 111 -7.87 2.13 2.09
N ALA A 112 -7.44 2.31 0.85
CA ALA A 112 -7.52 3.57 0.13
C ALA A 112 -8.18 3.35 -1.23
N ASN A 113 -9.18 4.16 -1.54
CA ASN A 113 -9.92 4.10 -2.81
C ASN A 113 -9.80 5.40 -3.61
N ASP A 114 -9.29 6.48 -3.01
CA ASP A 114 -9.00 7.73 -3.69
C ASP A 114 -7.62 8.29 -3.32
N SER A 115 -7.08 9.15 -4.18
CA SER A 115 -5.74 9.71 -4.04
C SER A 115 -5.55 10.51 -2.75
N ASP A 116 -6.64 11.00 -2.16
CA ASP A 116 -6.69 11.73 -0.90
C ASP A 116 -6.48 10.79 0.31
N ASP A 117 -6.92 9.52 0.21
CA ASP A 117 -6.74 8.51 1.25
C ASP A 117 -5.26 8.15 1.45
N ILE A 118 -4.45 8.31 0.39
CA ILE A 118 -3.01 8.05 0.37
C ILE A 118 -2.17 9.33 0.44
N GLU A 119 -2.76 10.44 0.87
CA GLU A 119 -1.97 11.61 1.27
C GLU A 119 -1.13 11.29 2.52
N TYR A 120 0.06 11.89 2.58
CA TYR A 120 1.00 11.63 3.65
C TYR A 120 0.38 11.91 5.02
N ASP A 121 -0.29 13.05 5.19
CA ASP A 121 -0.97 13.43 6.43
C ASP A 121 -2.11 12.47 6.82
N SER A 122 -2.90 12.03 5.84
CA SER A 122 -3.99 11.05 6.04
C SER A 122 -3.46 9.72 6.58
N ILE A 123 -2.39 9.20 5.97
CA ILE A 123 -1.77 7.96 6.44
C ILE A 123 -1.07 8.18 7.78
N LEU A 124 -0.30 9.27 7.92
CA LEU A 124 0.44 9.57 9.15
C LEU A 124 -0.49 9.67 10.35
N LYS A 125 -1.64 10.33 10.22
CA LYS A 125 -2.66 10.42 11.27
C LYS A 125 -3.19 9.05 11.65
N THR A 126 -3.45 8.18 10.67
CA THR A 126 -3.97 6.83 10.89
C THR A 126 -2.93 5.93 11.57
N VAL A 127 -1.70 5.93 11.05
CA VAL A 127 -0.58 5.11 11.54
C VAL A 127 -0.16 5.55 12.94
N SER A 128 -0.05 6.87 13.16
CA SER A 128 0.32 7.41 14.48
C SER A 128 -0.81 7.30 15.50
N LYS A 129 -2.06 7.08 15.08
CA LYS A 129 -3.27 7.18 15.93
C LYS A 129 -3.37 8.55 16.61
N GLY A 130 -2.89 9.61 15.96
CA GLY A 130 -2.86 10.97 16.50
C GLY A 130 -1.74 11.24 17.51
N LEU A 131 -0.72 10.37 17.61
CA LEU A 131 0.43 10.55 18.50
C LEU A 131 1.63 11.21 17.81
N ALA A 132 1.56 11.43 16.49
CA ALA A 132 2.58 12.17 15.75
C ALA A 132 2.41 13.67 15.96
N GLY A 133 3.52 14.39 16.05
CA GLY A 133 3.57 15.85 16.17
C GLY A 133 4.92 16.40 15.78
#